data_AF-A0A1V1NV76-F1
#
_entry.id   AF-A0A1V1NV76-F1
#
_cell.length_a   1.000
_cell.length_b   1.000
_cell.length_c   1.000
_cell.angle_alpha   90.00
_cell.angle_beta   90.00
_cell.angle_gamma   90.00
#
_symmetry.space_group_name_H-M   'P 1'
#
loop_
_entity.id
_entity.type
_entity.pdbx_description
1 polymer ?
#
loop_
_entity_poly.entity_id
_entity_poly.type
_entity_poly.pdbx_seq_one_letter_code
_entity_poly.pdbx_strand_id
1 'polypeptide(L)'
;MRDFIHVYDVVEALLRIATVRNKHNDCRIVNVSSGKGTSAEKIANMLSQICIENNYGKISIQGDDRYERIKEFYLDNTYLIKLTGWQPQINLSKGLRLFF
;
A
#
# COMPACT_ATOMS: atom_id res chain seq x y z
N MET A 1 0.72 -4.56 -11.74
CA MET A 1 0.91 -4.54 -10.25
C MET A 1 0.51 -3.19 -9.68
N ARG A 2 0.11 -3.15 -8.40
CA ARG A 2 -0.34 -1.95 -7.68
C ARG A 2 0.33 -1.84 -6.31
N ASP A 3 0.61 -0.62 -5.89
CA ASP A 3 1.16 -0.30 -4.56
C ASP A 3 0.01 -0.01 -3.59
N PHE A 4 -0.17 -0.91 -2.63
CA PHE A 4 -1.18 -0.77 -1.58
C PHE A 4 -0.51 -0.31 -0.30
N ILE A 5 -1.03 0.77 0.25
CA ILE A 5 -0.59 1.33 1.52
C ILE A 5 -1.78 1.42 2.48
N HIS A 6 -1.55 1.13 3.76
CA HIS A 6 -2.59 1.23 4.77
C HIS A 6 -2.94 2.69 5.07
N VAL A 7 -4.22 3.00 5.30
CA VAL A 7 -4.68 4.38 5.54
C VAL A 7 -3.99 5.04 6.75
N TYR A 8 -3.74 4.29 7.83
CA TYR A 8 -2.99 4.83 8.97
C TYR A 8 -1.54 5.21 8.65
N ASP A 9 -0.88 4.47 7.74
CA ASP A 9 0.47 4.84 7.31
C ASP A 9 0.44 6.14 6.48
N VAL A 10 -0.62 6.37 5.69
CA VAL A 10 -0.85 7.62 4.95
C VAL A 10 -1.09 8.79 5.91
N VAL A 11 -1.94 8.60 6.94
CA VAL A 11 -2.20 9.65 7.96
C VAL A 11 -0.91 10.04 8.67
N GLU A 12 -0.11 9.07 9.10
CA GLU A 12 1.18 9.31 9.75
C GLU A 12 2.17 10.03 8.80
N ALA A 13 2.16 9.71 7.50
CA ALA A 13 2.96 10.41 6.50
C ALA A 13 2.58 11.90 6.42
N LEU A 14 1.27 12.19 6.34
CA LEU A 14 0.76 13.56 6.26
C LEU A 14 1.11 14.38 7.51
N LEU A 15 0.97 13.79 8.70
CA LEU A 15 1.34 14.45 9.96
C LEU A 15 2.83 14.79 10.02
N ARG A 16 3.70 13.89 9.56
CA ARG A 16 5.14 14.13 9.51
C ARG A 16 5.52 15.18 8.46
N ILE A 17 4.87 15.17 7.29
CA ILE A 17 5.07 16.19 6.26
C ILE A 17 4.68 17.57 6.80
N ALA A 18 3.53 17.68 7.47
CA ALA A 18 3.04 18.94 8.03
C ALA A 18 3.92 19.51 9.15
N THR A 19 4.70 18.66 9.84
CA THR A 19 5.54 19.04 10.98
C THR A 19 7.03 19.14 10.62
N VAL A 20 7.42 18.76 9.40
CA VAL A 20 8.82 18.84 8.97
C VAL A 20 9.23 20.31 8.84
N ARG A 21 10.29 20.69 9.57
CA ARG A 21 10.86 22.04 9.44
C ARG A 21 11.69 22.09 8.17
N ASN A 22 11.07 22.48 7.06
CA ASN A 22 11.80 22.73 5.84
C ASN A 22 12.50 24.11 5.94
N LYS A 23 13.83 24.12 5.86
CA LYS A 23 14.62 25.36 5.87
C LYS A 23 14.53 26.13 4.54
N HIS A 24 13.98 25.48 3.51
CA HIS A 24 13.87 26.04 2.17
C HIS A 24 12.40 26.22 1.81
N ASN A 25 12.01 27.42 1.34
CA ASN A 25 10.65 27.77 0.91
C ASN A 25 10.26 27.12 -0.45
N ASP A 26 10.76 25.92 -0.72
CA ASP A 26 10.56 25.24 -2.01
C ASP A 26 9.38 24.29 -1.95
N CYS A 27 8.57 24.30 -3.00
CA CYS A 27 7.56 23.27 -3.23
C CYS A 27 8.25 21.94 -3.61
N ARG A 28 7.91 20.86 -2.91
CA ARG A 28 8.46 19.52 -3.15
C ARG A 28 7.32 18.52 -3.32
N ILE A 29 7.44 17.66 -4.33
CA ILE A 29 6.52 16.54 -4.55
C ILE A 29 7.12 15.30 -3.88
N VAL A 30 6.30 14.56 -3.12
CA VAL A 30 6.73 13.35 -2.42
C VAL A 30 5.77 12.20 -2.72
N ASN A 31 6.31 10.99 -2.87
CA ASN A 31 5.51 9.78 -2.99
C ASN A 31 5.17 9.24 -1.59
N VAL A 32 3.88 9.09 -1.30
CA VAL A 32 3.39 8.34 -0.14
C VAL A 32 2.95 6.97 -0.63
N SER A 33 3.78 5.95 -0.39
CA SER A 33 3.57 4.60 -0.92
C SER A 33 4.19 3.54 -0.01
N SER A 34 3.83 2.27 -0.21
CA SER A 34 4.51 1.16 0.47
C SER A 34 5.86 0.81 -0.17
N GLY A 35 6.07 1.23 -1.42
CA GLY A 35 7.23 0.85 -2.24
C GLY A 35 7.13 -0.56 -2.80
N LYS A 36 6.00 -1.25 -2.63
CA LYS A 36 5.84 -2.66 -2.97
C LYS A 36 4.68 -2.87 -3.94
N GLY A 37 5.00 -3.30 -5.15
CA GLY A 37 4.00 -3.77 -6.09
C GLY A 37 3.37 -5.10 -5.65
N THR A 38 2.05 -5.19 -5.78
CA THR A 38 1.25 -6.40 -5.53
C THR A 38 0.37 -6.70 -6.75
N SER A 39 0.28 -7.97 -7.15
CA SER A 39 -0.64 -8.41 -8.20
C SER A 39 -2.07 -8.60 -7.67
N ALA A 40 -3.07 -8.50 -8.53
CA ALA A 40 -4.46 -8.79 -8.16
C ALA A 40 -4.62 -10.22 -7.65
N GLU A 41 -3.96 -11.19 -8.30
CA GLU A 41 -3.91 -12.59 -7.87
C GLU A 41 -3.38 -12.74 -6.43
N LYS A 42 -2.29 -12.04 -6.08
CA LYS A 42 -1.73 -12.10 -4.73
C LYS A 42 -2.71 -11.59 -3.68
N ILE A 43 -3.49 -10.56 -3.98
CA ILE A 43 -4.53 -10.04 -3.09
C ILE A 43 -5.68 -11.04 -2.97
N ALA A 44 -6.15 -11.57 -4.10
CA ALA A 44 -7.25 -12.54 -4.12
C ALA A 44 -6.91 -13.79 -3.29
N ASN A 45 -5.68 -14.29 -3.41
CA ASN A 45 -5.18 -15.41 -2.60
C ASN A 45 -5.10 -15.05 -1.11
N MET A 46 -4.61 -13.85 -0.75
CA MET A 46 -4.59 -13.38 0.65
C MET A 46 -6.00 -13.30 1.24
N LEU A 47 -6.94 -12.73 0.48
CA LEU A 47 -8.34 -12.61 0.90
C LEU A 47 -8.99 -13.99 1.05
N SER A 48 -8.80 -14.91 0.10
CA SER A 48 -9.35 -16.26 0.21
C SER A 48 -8.84 -16.98 1.46
N GLN A 49 -7.57 -16.78 1.83
CA GLN A 49 -7.01 -17.35 3.04
C GLN A 49 -7.66 -16.76 4.30
N ILE A 50 -7.80 -15.43 4.36
CA ILE A 50 -8.44 -14.74 5.48
C ILE A 50 -9.92 -15.16 5.62
N CYS A 51 -10.64 -15.33 4.51
CA CYS A 51 -12.04 -15.78 4.54
C CYS A 51 -12.18 -17.22 5.07
N ILE A 52 -11.25 -18.11 4.70
CA ILE A 52 -11.23 -19.48 5.25
C ILE A 52 -10.97 -19.45 6.76
N GLU A 53 -9.98 -18.67 7.20
CA GLU A 53 -9.62 -18.55 8.62
C GLU A 53 -10.74 -17.97 9.49
N ASN A 54 -11.56 -17.07 8.92
CA ASN A 54 -12.70 -16.46 9.60
C ASN A 54 -14.05 -17.17 9.33
N ASN A 55 -14.05 -18.37 8.73
CA ASN A 55 -15.27 -19.14 8.40
C ASN A 55 -16.27 -18.44 7.47
N TYR A 56 -15.83 -17.48 6.64
CA TYR A 56 -16.65 -16.87 5.59
C TYR A 56 -16.76 -17.73 4.33
N GLY A 57 -16.03 -18.86 4.29
CA GLY A 57 -15.97 -19.76 3.15
C GLY A 57 -14.87 -19.39 2.15
N LYS A 58 -14.76 -20.18 1.08
CA LYS A 58 -13.73 -20.00 0.04
C LYS A 58 -14.21 -19.01 -1.02
N ILE A 59 -13.36 -18.04 -1.36
CA ILE A 59 -13.62 -17.13 -2.48
C ILE A 59 -13.34 -17.87 -3.80
N SER A 60 -14.24 -17.75 -4.77
CA SER A 60 -13.99 -18.18 -6.14
C SER A 60 -13.18 -17.11 -6.86
N ILE A 61 -11.96 -17.44 -7.27
CA ILE A 61 -11.07 -16.55 -8.02
C ILE A 61 -11.22 -16.90 -9.50
N GLN A 62 -11.85 -16.02 -10.27
CA GLN A 62 -11.92 -16.14 -11.73
C GLN A 62 -11.04 -15.06 -12.36
N GLY A 63 -10.09 -15.48 -13.19
CA GLY A 63 -9.27 -14.59 -14.00
C GLY A 63 -9.79 -14.53 -15.43
N ASP A 64 -9.60 -13.38 -16.08
CA ASP A 64 -9.76 -13.22 -17.52
C ASP A 64 -8.43 -12.73 -18.10
N ASP A 65 -7.82 -13.52 -18.97
CA ASP A 65 -6.52 -13.23 -19.60
C ASP A 65 -6.60 -12.05 -20.59
N ARG A 66 -7.79 -11.49 -20.82
CA ARG A 66 -8.03 -10.34 -21.70
C ARG A 66 -7.65 -8.99 -21.10
N TYR A 67 -7.17 -8.94 -19.85
CA TYR A 67 -6.70 -7.68 -19.26
C TYR A 67 -5.37 -7.25 -19.89
N GLU A 68 -5.47 -6.27 -20.80
CA GLU A 68 -4.34 -5.50 -21.32
C GLU A 68 -3.35 -5.17 -20.21
N ARG A 69 -2.06 -5.36 -20.51
CA ARG A 69 -0.89 -5.28 -19.63
C ARG A 69 -1.02 -4.12 -18.63
N ILE A 70 -1.61 -4.39 -17.46
CA ILE A 70 -1.82 -3.38 -16.43
C ILE A 70 -0.44 -2.87 -16.03
N LYS A 71 -0.16 -1.61 -16.38
CA LYS A 71 1.13 -0.95 -16.08
C LYS A 71 1.47 -1.17 -14.62
N GLU A 72 2.69 -1.65 -14.37
CA GLU A 72 3.23 -1.70 -13.03
C GLU A 72 3.21 -0.30 -12.43
N PHE A 73 2.48 -0.15 -11.33
CA PHE A 73 2.29 1.14 -10.67
C PHE A 73 2.62 0.96 -9.18
N TYR A 74 3.89 1.14 -8.88
CA TYR A 74 4.43 1.28 -7.53
C TYR A 74 5.51 2.34 -7.52
N LEU A 75 5.70 2.98 -6.37
CA LEU A 75 6.43 4.24 -6.27
C LEU A 75 7.59 4.12 -5.29
N ASP A 76 8.71 4.76 -5.60
CA ASP A 76 9.81 4.93 -4.65
C ASP A 76 9.49 6.05 -3.65
N ASN A 77 9.45 5.68 -2.36
CA ASN A 77 9.19 6.58 -1.23
C ASN A 77 10.47 7.02 -0.49
N THR A 78 11.66 6.69 -1.02
CA THR A 78 12.96 6.99 -0.39
C THR A 78 13.12 8.47 -0.02
N TYR A 79 12.60 9.38 -0.86
CA TYR A 79 12.66 10.82 -0.57
C TYR A 79 11.89 11.20 0.70
N LEU A 80 10.66 10.70 0.86
CA LEU A 80 9.84 10.95 2.05
C LEU A 80 10.49 10.38 3.32
N ILE A 81 11.04 9.15 3.21
CA ILE A 81 11.75 8.49 4.31
C ILE A 81 12.93 9.36 4.77
N LYS A 82 13.76 9.83 3.84
CA LYS A 82 14.92 10.68 4.15
C LYS A 82 14.51 12.03 4.75
N LEU A 83 13.41 12.61 4.26
CA LEU A 83 12.94 13.92 4.69
C LEU A 83 12.35 13.89 6.11
N THR A 84 11.63 12.83 6.48
CA THR A 84 10.77 12.82 7.67
C THR A 84 11.03 11.66 8.64
N GLY A 85 11.88 10.71 8.26
CA GLY A 85 12.04 9.44 8.97
C GLY A 85 10.78 8.55 8.92
N TRP A 86 9.75 8.93 8.17
CA TRP A 86 8.53 8.15 8.00
C TRP A 86 8.83 6.82 7.30
N GLN A 87 8.18 5.74 7.71
CA GLN A 87 8.17 4.47 6.99
C GLN A 87 6.82 3.76 7.19
N PRO A 88 6.24 3.09 6.17
CA PRO A 88 5.00 2.35 6.31
C PRO A 88 5.19 1.16 7.27
N GLN A 89 4.34 1.05 8.28
CA GLN A 89 4.42 0.02 9.34
C GLN A 89 3.43 -1.13 9.13
N ILE A 90 2.36 -0.91 8.37
CA ILE A 90 1.31 -1.92 8.17
C ILE A 90 1.46 -2.50 6.77
N ASN A 91 2.03 -3.71 6.71
CA ASN A 91 2.08 -4.45 5.46
C ASN A 91 0.66 -4.88 5.02
N LEU A 92 0.50 -5.18 3.72
CA LEU A 92 -0.80 -5.50 3.13
C LEU A 92 -1.55 -6.63 3.84
N SER A 93 -0.88 -7.73 4.21
CA SER A 93 -1.51 -8.86 4.91
C SER A 93 -2.04 -8.45 6.28
N LYS A 94 -1.24 -7.73 7.07
CA LYS A 94 -1.66 -7.18 8.36
C LYS A 94 -2.83 -6.22 8.19
N GLY A 95 -2.78 -5.35 7.17
CA GLY A 95 -3.84 -4.41 6.86
C GLY A 95 -5.16 -5.11 6.55
N LEU A 96 -5.16 -6.10 5.65
CA LEU A 96 -6.37 -6.85 5.28
C LEU A 96 -7.01 -7.53 6.51
N ARG A 97 -6.21 -8.12 7.39
CA ARG A 97 -6.68 -8.79 8.61
C ARG A 97 -7.26 -7.86 9.67
N LEU A 98 -7.01 -6.55 9.59
CA LEU A 98 -7.65 -5.59 10.50
C LEU A 98 -9.12 -5.31 10.11
N PHE A 99 -9.55 -5.68 8.90
CA PHE A 99 -10.89 -5.41 8.39
C PHE A 99 -11.78 -6.65 8.21
N PHE A 100 -11.17 -7.84 8.09
CA PHE A 100 -11.85 -9.11 7.79
C PHE A 100 -11.53 -10.17 8.84
#